data_AF-A0A503SU24-F1
#
_entry.id   AF-A0A503SU24-F1
#
_cell.length_a   1.000
_cell.length_b   1.000
_cell.length_c   1.000
_cell.angle_alpha   90.00
_cell.angle_beta   90.00
_cell.angle_gamma   90.00
#
_symmetry.space_group_name_H-M   'P 1'
#
loop_
_entity.id
_entity.type
_entity.pdbx_description
1 polymer ?
#
loop_
_entity_poly.entity_id
_entity_poly.type
_entity_poly.pdbx_seq_one_letter_code
_entity_poly.pdbx_strand_id
1 'polypeptide(L)'
;MEVMLREQISIRQIAHTAADECCDVTDPRLIAALRFIARSYRAQSVEAADDLVELTLRTAIQEVDRQPQEISLFSWLSAIMARYRK
;
A
#
# COMPACT_ATOMS: atom_id res chain seq x y z
N MET A 1 -21.50 17.04 -41.03
CA MET A 1 -21.53 15.68 -40.44
C MET A 1 -20.30 15.56 -39.56
N GLU A 2 -20.30 16.23 -38.40
CA GLU A 2 -19.13 16.37 -37.50
C GLU A 2 -19.62 16.42 -36.05
N VAL A 3 -20.12 15.29 -35.56
CA VAL A 3 -20.47 15.08 -34.16
C VAL A 3 -19.99 13.70 -33.76
N MET A 4 -18.67 13.49 -33.75
CA MET A 4 -18.12 12.20 -33.32
C MET A 4 -16.72 12.26 -32.67
N LEU A 5 -16.20 13.45 -32.33
CA LEU A 5 -14.83 13.57 -31.83
C LEU A 5 -14.64 14.45 -30.58
N ARG A 6 -15.70 14.71 -29.80
CA ARG A 6 -15.58 15.44 -28.52
C ARG A 6 -15.73 14.59 -27.27
N GLU A 7 -16.19 13.35 -27.40
CA GLU A 7 -16.49 12.51 -26.23
C GLU A 7 -15.36 11.57 -25.81
N GLN A 8 -14.28 11.45 -26.61
CA GLN A 8 -13.14 10.59 -26.26
C GLN A 8 -12.08 11.26 -25.37
N ILE A 9 -12.07 12.59 -25.29
CA ILE A 9 -11.03 13.32 -24.53
C ILE A 9 -11.34 13.31 -23.01
N SER A 10 -12.60 13.10 -22.62
CA SER A 10 -13.00 13.13 -21.21
C SER A 10 -12.57 11.92 -20.37
N ILE A 11 -12.31 10.75 -20.98
CA ILE A 11 -12.05 9.53 -20.19
C ILE A 11 -10.58 9.43 -19.75
N ARG A 12 -9.64 9.88 -20.58
CA ARG A 12 -8.19 9.81 -20.25
C ARG A 12 -7.74 10.86 -19.24
N GLN A 13 -8.46 11.97 -19.11
CA GLN A 13 -8.07 13.06 -18.21
C GLN A 13 -8.42 12.77 -16.75
N ILE A 14 -9.43 11.92 -16.49
CA ILE A 14 -9.84 11.54 -15.12
C ILE A 14 -8.81 10.58 -14.47
N ALA A 15 -8.10 9.78 -15.27
CA ALA A 15 -7.10 8.84 -14.75
C ALA A 15 -5.77 9.51 -14.35
N HIS A 16 -5.49 10.74 -14.81
CA HIS A 16 -4.23 11.43 -14.53
C HIS A 16 -4.31 12.34 -13.29
N THR A 17 -5.51 12.79 -12.90
CA THR A 17 -5.70 13.68 -11.74
C THR A 17 -5.87 12.93 -10.40
N ALA A 18 -6.08 11.62 -10.41
CA ALA A 18 -6.15 10.84 -9.17
C ALA A 18 -4.78 10.36 -8.64
N ALA A 19 -3.70 10.53 -9.42
CA ALA A 19 -2.38 10.03 -9.06
C ALA A 19 -1.50 11.04 -8.31
N ASP A 20 -1.84 12.33 -8.32
CA ASP A 20 -0.98 13.40 -7.77
C ASP A 20 -1.38 13.85 -6.35
N GLU A 21 -2.59 13.51 -5.88
CA GLU A 21 -3.11 13.93 -4.56
C GLU A 21 -3.19 12.77 -3.53
N CYS A 22 -2.45 11.68 -3.73
CA CYS A 22 -2.40 10.56 -2.79
C CYS A 22 -1.04 10.41 -2.08
N CYS A 23 -0.15 11.40 -2.19
CA CYS A 23 1.15 11.35 -1.56
C CYS A 23 1.13 11.97 -0.16
N ASP A 24 1.51 11.15 0.82
CA ASP A 24 1.97 11.50 2.18
C ASP A 24 0.93 11.50 3.32
N VAL A 25 0.05 10.49 3.40
CA VAL A 25 -0.67 10.18 4.67
C VAL A 25 -0.30 8.81 5.23
N THR A 26 0.81 8.22 4.78
CA THR A 26 1.36 7.07 5.50
C THR A 26 2.40 7.58 6.48
N ASP A 27 2.04 7.62 7.76
CA ASP A 27 2.90 8.14 8.81
C ASP A 27 4.31 7.51 8.73
N PRO A 28 5.39 8.31 8.60
CA PRO A 28 6.74 7.77 8.40
C PRO A 28 7.21 6.94 9.60
N ARG A 29 6.65 7.15 10.80
CA ARG A 29 6.94 6.35 11.99
C ARG A 29 6.28 4.98 11.90
N LEU A 30 5.10 4.88 11.28
CA LEU A 30 4.47 3.58 10.98
C LEU A 30 5.35 2.77 10.03
N ILE A 31 5.83 3.37 8.93
CA ILE A 31 6.74 2.71 7.99
C ILE A 31 8.05 2.30 8.68
N ALA A 32 8.61 3.16 9.52
CA ALA A 32 9.82 2.84 10.29
C ALA A 32 9.60 1.66 11.25
N ALA A 33 8.45 1.60 11.94
CA ALA A 33 8.11 0.50 12.83
C ALA A 33 7.91 -0.82 12.07
N LEU A 34 7.22 -0.80 10.92
CA LEU A 34 7.09 -1.96 10.05
C LEU A 34 8.45 -2.45 9.53
N ARG A 35 9.32 -1.54 9.07
CA ARG A 35 10.69 -1.87 8.64
C ARG A 35 11.51 -2.50 9.77
N PHE A 36 11.37 -2.01 11.00
CA PHE A 36 12.08 -2.57 12.16
C PHE A 36 11.68 -4.03 12.43
N ILE A 37 10.38 -4.32 12.36
CA ILE A 37 9.87 -5.70 12.51
C ILE A 37 10.29 -6.57 11.31
N ALA A 38 10.17 -6.06 10.09
CA ALA A 38 10.57 -6.78 8.88
C ALA A 38 12.06 -7.16 8.89
N ARG A 39 12.94 -6.25 9.35
CA ARG A 39 14.37 -6.54 9.56
C ARG A 39 14.60 -7.65 10.58
N SER A 40 13.78 -7.71 11.62
CA SER A 40 13.86 -8.77 12.63
C SER A 40 13.49 -10.14 12.05
N TYR A 41 12.63 -10.18 11.02
CA TYR A 41 12.26 -11.42 10.32
C TYR A 41 13.25 -11.85 9.24
N ARG A 42 13.91 -10.92 8.54
CA ARG A 42 14.82 -11.21 7.42
C ARG A 42 16.31 -11.14 7.79
N ALA A 43 16.65 -11.46 9.05
CA ALA A 43 18.02 -11.49 9.54
C ALA A 43 18.82 -10.20 9.25
N GLN A 44 18.18 -9.04 9.38
CA GLN A 44 18.76 -7.71 9.18
C GLN A 44 19.06 -7.31 7.72
N SER A 45 18.66 -8.10 6.71
CA SER A 45 18.76 -7.66 5.31
C SER A 45 17.79 -6.50 5.05
N VAL A 46 18.35 -5.35 4.62
CA VAL A 46 17.57 -4.13 4.39
C VAL A 46 16.67 -4.26 3.17
N GLU A 47 17.18 -4.80 2.06
CA GLU A 47 16.39 -5.04 0.85
C GLU A 47 15.25 -6.01 1.11
N ALA A 48 15.53 -7.17 1.73
CA ALA A 48 14.50 -8.16 2.03
C ALA A 48 13.45 -7.66 3.04
N ALA A 49 13.82 -6.74 3.93
CA ALA A 49 12.88 -6.08 4.82
C ALA A 49 12.00 -5.08 4.08
N ASP A 50 12.54 -4.33 3.12
CA ASP A 50 11.78 -3.37 2.32
C ASP A 50 10.78 -4.09 1.40
N ASP A 51 11.21 -5.16 0.71
CA ASP A 51 10.36 -6.06 -0.08
C ASP A 51 9.18 -6.61 0.75
N LEU A 52 9.48 -7.04 1.98
CA LEU A 52 8.47 -7.57 2.89
C LEU A 52 7.47 -6.49 3.33
N VAL A 53 7.93 -5.25 3.56
CA VAL A 53 7.05 -4.11 3.88
C VAL A 53 6.18 -3.75 2.69
N GLU A 54 6.75 -3.62 1.49
CA GLU A 54 5.98 -3.34 0.26
C GLU A 54 4.90 -4.41 0.05
N LEU A 55 5.28 -5.69 0.14
CA LEU A 55 4.36 -6.80 -0.06
C LEU A 55 3.23 -6.81 1.00
N THR A 56 3.56 -6.46 2.25
CA THR A 56 2.57 -6.30 3.33
C THR A 56 1.59 -5.18 3.01
N LEU A 57 2.07 -4.02 2.57
CA LEU A 57 1.23 -2.86 2.22
C LEU A 57 0.35 -3.16 1.00
N ARG A 58 0.89 -3.80 -0.04
CA ARG A 58 0.10 -4.23 -1.21
C ARG A 58 -1.00 -5.19 -0.82
N THR A 59 -0.71 -6.15 0.05
CA THR A 59 -1.70 -7.09 0.58
C THR A 59 -2.75 -6.38 1.43
N ALA A 60 -2.34 -5.42 2.27
CA ALA A 60 -3.25 -4.61 3.06
C ALA A 60 -4.20 -3.78 2.19
N ILE A 61 -3.72 -3.19 1.08
CA ILE A 61 -4.59 -2.47 0.14
C ILE A 61 -5.62 -3.42 -0.50
N GLN A 62 -5.23 -4.66 -0.84
CA GLN A 62 -6.14 -5.65 -1.41
C GLN A 62 -7.15 -6.20 -0.39
N GLU A 63 -6.74 -6.30 0.87
CA GLU A 63 -7.56 -6.84 1.97
C GLU A 63 -8.21 -5.72 2.82
N VAL A 64 -8.19 -4.46 2.39
CA VAL A 64 -8.71 -3.33 3.17
C VAL A 64 -10.19 -3.47 3.51
N ASP A 65 -10.97 -4.07 2.60
CA ASP A 65 -12.39 -4.38 2.80
C ASP A 65 -12.60 -5.42 3.92
N ARG A 66 -11.58 -6.25 4.19
CA ARG A 66 -11.55 -7.26 5.26
C ARG A 66 -10.83 -6.78 6.51
N GLN A 67 -10.49 -5.49 6.60
CA GLN A 67 -9.82 -4.95 7.77
C GLN A 67 -10.73 -5.10 9.00
N PRO A 68 -10.29 -5.79 10.06
CA PRO A 68 -11.09 -5.89 11.28
C PRO A 68 -11.09 -4.53 11.99
N GLN A 69 -12.28 -3.99 12.29
CA GLN A 69 -12.43 -2.69 12.95
C GLN A 69 -11.98 -2.71 14.42
N GLU A 70 -11.84 -3.89 15.01
CA GLU A 70 -11.50 -4.10 16.42
C GLU A 70 -9.99 -4.08 16.69
N ILE A 71 -9.14 -4.12 15.66
CA ILE A 71 -7.69 -4.16 15.83
C ILE A 71 -7.02 -2.93 15.22
N SER A 72 -5.96 -2.46 15.88
CA SER A 72 -5.14 -1.36 15.38
C SER A 72 -4.53 -1.71 14.01
N LEU A 73 -4.43 -0.71 13.12
CA LEU A 73 -3.81 -0.84 11.80
C LEU A 73 -2.43 -1.52 11.87
N PHE A 74 -1.62 -1.15 12.87
CA PHE A 74 -0.31 -1.76 13.11
C PHE A 74 -0.39 -3.27 13.44
N SER A 75 -1.34 -3.68 14.28
CA SER A 75 -1.54 -5.09 14.63
C SER A 75 -2.01 -5.90 13.42
N TRP A 76 -2.89 -5.32 12.61
CA TRP A 76 -3.36 -5.94 11.38
C TRP A 76 -2.23 -6.10 10.35
N LEU A 77 -1.45 -5.03 10.11
CA LEU A 77 -0.29 -5.08 9.22
C LEU A 77 0.77 -6.07 9.72
N SER A 78 1.00 -6.13 11.03
CA SER A 78 1.90 -7.12 11.65
C SER A 78 1.40 -8.55 11.43
N ALA A 79 0.08 -8.79 11.51
CA ALA A 79 -0.52 -10.09 11.24
C ALA A 79 -0.40 -10.50 9.76
N ILE A 80 -0.58 -9.56 8.83
CA ILE A 80 -0.32 -9.79 7.39
C ILE A 80 1.15 -10.14 7.19
N MET A 81 2.07 -9.35 7.73
CA MET A 81 3.51 -9.56 7.61
C MET A 81 3.96 -10.91 8.17
N ALA A 82 3.36 -11.37 9.27
CA ALA A 82 3.64 -12.68 9.86
C ALA A 82 3.32 -13.86 8.92
N ARG A 83 2.40 -13.71 7.96
CA ARG A 83 2.10 -14.75 6.95
C ARG A 83 3.28 -15.01 6.00
N TYR A 84 4.18 -14.04 5.86
CA TYR A 84 5.32 -14.06 4.93
C TYR A 84 6.66 -14.38 5.62
N ARG A 85 6.63 -14.84 6.87
CA ARG A 85 7.80 -15.17 7.71
C ARG A 85 8.61 -16.41 7.26
N LYS A 86 8.39 -16.90 6.05
CA LYS A 86 9.05 -18.12 5.51
C LYS A 86 10.48 -17.85 5.08
#